data_AF-A0A953X3W4-F1
#
_entry.id   AF-A0A953X3W4-F1
#
_cell.length_a   1.000
_cell.length_b   1.000
_cell.length_c   1.000
_cell.angle_alpha   90.00
_cell.angle_beta   90.00
_cell.angle_gamma   90.00
#
_symmetry.space_group_name_H-M   'P 1'
#
loop_
_entity.id
_entity.type
_entity.pdbx_description
1 polymer ?
#
loop_
_entity_poly.entity_id
_entity_poly.type
_entity_poly.pdbx_seq_one_letter_code
_entity_poly.pdbx_strand_id
1 'polypeptide(L)'
;LDAATGKFISGTPFGPMNWATGLDENGRPIEVPEARYGKVPYNQLPGPLGAHNWQPMAFDPDLDLAYIPAQEIPQAYAEDPRFFSKETKWNTGADFAAGVPPVATP
;
A
#
# COMPACT_ATOMS: atom_id res chain seq x y z
N LEU A 1 18.87 3.00 2.11
CA LEU A 1 19.54 3.82 1.08
C LEU A 1 20.79 4.41 1.69
N ASP A 2 21.84 4.61 0.90
CA ASP A 2 22.96 5.45 1.32
C ASP A 2 22.50 6.91 1.31
N ALA A 3 22.64 7.61 2.44
CA ALA A 3 22.08 8.95 2.62
C ALA A 3 22.77 10.01 1.75
N ALA A 4 24.03 9.81 1.37
CA ALA A 4 24.80 10.78 0.58
C ALA A 4 24.56 10.62 -0.93
N THR A 5 24.38 9.37 -1.39
CA THR A 5 24.35 9.03 -2.83
C THR A 5 22.99 8.60 -3.33
N GLY A 6 22.06 8.23 -2.44
CA GLY A 6 20.78 7.63 -2.80
C GLY A 6 20.89 6.19 -3.31
N LYS A 7 22.07 5.56 -3.24
CA LYS A 7 22.26 4.18 -3.68
C LYS A 7 21.42 3.22 -2.83
N PHE A 8 20.78 2.25 -3.49
CA PHE A 8 20.08 1.16 -2.80
C PHE A 8 21.05 0.35 -1.92
N ILE A 9 20.62 0.03 -0.69
CA ILE A 9 21.37 -0.80 0.28
C ILE A 9 20.57 -2.08 0.53
N SER A 10 19.35 -1.93 1.05
CA SER A 10 18.45 -3.03 1.37
C SER A 10 17.01 -2.51 1.49
N GLY A 11 16.08 -3.44 1.42
CA GLY A 11 14.67 -3.22 1.72
C GLY A 11 13.97 -4.55 1.91
N THR A 12 13.22 -4.67 2.99
CA THR A 12 12.44 -5.86 3.34
C THR A 12 11.06 -5.42 3.82
N PRO A 13 10.01 -6.23 3.62
CA PRO A 13 8.72 -5.96 4.22
C PRO A 13 8.84 -6.03 5.75
N PHE A 14 8.35 -5.00 6.45
CA PHE A 14 8.28 -4.99 7.92
C PHE A 14 6.90 -5.44 8.45
N GLY A 15 5.97 -5.73 7.54
CA GLY A 15 4.63 -6.24 7.82
C GLY A 15 4.09 -6.97 6.59
N PRO A 16 2.89 -7.58 6.68
CA PRO A 16 2.36 -8.35 5.58
C PRO A 16 2.04 -7.45 4.38
N MET A 17 2.36 -7.94 3.19
CA MET A 17 2.27 -7.19 1.93
C MET A 17 1.99 -8.17 0.79
N ASN A 18 1.10 -7.81 -0.13
CA ASN A 18 0.75 -8.69 -1.25
C ASN A 18 0.86 -8.04 -2.64
N TRP A 19 1.07 -6.72 -2.74
CA TRP A 19 1.16 -6.05 -4.04
C TRP A 19 2.50 -6.26 -4.77
N ALA A 20 3.53 -6.72 -4.05
CA ALA A 20 4.85 -7.05 -4.60
C ALA A 20 5.42 -8.29 -3.89
N THR A 21 6.28 -9.02 -4.59
CA THR A 21 6.97 -10.21 -4.05
C THR A 21 8.32 -9.89 -3.40
N GLY A 22 8.84 -8.68 -3.64
CA GLY A 22 10.14 -8.24 -3.14
C GLY A 22 10.66 -7.04 -3.91
N LEU A 23 11.96 -6.80 -3.80
CA LEU A 23 12.71 -5.79 -4.55
C LEU A 23 13.76 -6.48 -5.43
N ASP A 24 14.03 -5.93 -6.61
CA ASP A 24 15.17 -6.35 -7.44
C ASP A 24 16.51 -5.80 -6.89
N GLU A 25 17.61 -6.12 -7.58
CA GLU A 25 18.97 -5.69 -7.18
C GLU A 25 19.15 -4.17 -7.10
N ASN A 26 18.29 -3.41 -7.77
CA ASN A 26 18.31 -1.94 -7.79
C ASN A 26 17.30 -1.32 -6.82
N GLY A 27 16.58 -2.14 -6.04
CA GLY A 27 15.55 -1.69 -5.11
C GLY A 27 14.20 -1.40 -5.75
N ARG A 28 13.96 -1.83 -7.00
CA ARG A 28 12.67 -1.66 -7.67
C ARG A 28 11.71 -2.78 -7.24
N PRO A 29 10.46 -2.46 -6.86
CA PRO A 29 9.47 -3.47 -6.53
C PRO A 29 9.20 -4.45 -7.68
N ILE A 30 9.17 -5.74 -7.35
CA ILE A 30 8.72 -6.82 -8.24
C ILE A 30 7.23 -7.00 -8.00
N GLU A 31 6.43 -6.24 -8.76
CA GLU A 31 4.99 -6.18 -8.59
C GLU A 31 4.29 -7.51 -8.91
N VAL A 32 3.23 -7.79 -8.15
CA VAL A 32 2.25 -8.84 -8.45
C VAL A 32 1.29 -8.28 -9.52
N PRO A 33 1.19 -8.87 -10.72
CA PRO A 33 0.35 -8.33 -11.80
C PRO A 33 -1.10 -8.09 -11.41
N GLU A 34 -1.67 -8.96 -10.57
CA GLU A 34 -3.04 -8.90 -10.08
C GLU A 34 -3.28 -7.69 -9.16
N ALA A 35 -2.23 -7.16 -8.52
CA ALA A 35 -2.33 -5.97 -7.67
C ALA A 35 -2.53 -4.69 -8.48
N ARG A 36 -2.23 -4.72 -9.80
CA ARG A 36 -2.71 -3.69 -10.74
C ARG A 36 -4.19 -3.92 -11.02
N TYR A 37 -4.99 -3.58 -10.03
CA TYR A 37 -6.43 -3.73 -10.06
C TYR A 37 -7.05 -3.07 -11.30
N GLY A 38 -8.15 -3.62 -11.75
CA GLY A 38 -8.97 -3.09 -12.83
C GLY A 38 -10.42 -3.49 -12.57
N LYS A 39 -11.02 -4.17 -13.54
CA LYS A 39 -12.39 -4.72 -13.39
C LYS A 39 -12.47 -5.86 -12.36
N VAL A 40 -11.40 -6.63 -12.22
CA VAL A 40 -11.31 -7.67 -11.19
C VAL A 40 -10.80 -7.00 -9.91
N PRO A 41 -11.57 -7.03 -8.82
CA PRO A 41 -11.12 -6.46 -7.56
C PRO A 41 -9.90 -7.18 -7.00
N TYR A 42 -9.00 -6.43 -6.37
CA TYR A 42 -7.85 -6.96 -5.65
C TYR A 42 -7.90 -6.52 -4.19
N ASN A 43 -7.87 -7.48 -3.25
CA ASN A 43 -7.80 -7.16 -1.83
C ASN A 43 -6.34 -6.91 -1.44
N GLN A 44 -5.95 -5.64 -1.41
CA GLN A 44 -4.56 -5.25 -1.22
C GLN A 44 -4.21 -5.07 0.25
N LEU A 45 -2.99 -5.45 0.59
CA LEU A 45 -2.31 -5.12 1.83
C LEU A 45 -0.88 -4.60 1.52
N PRO A 46 -0.45 -3.47 2.11
CA PRO A 46 -1.28 -2.53 2.86
C PRO A 46 -2.31 -1.82 1.97
N GLY A 47 -3.44 -1.43 2.56
CA GLY A 47 -4.42 -0.54 1.95
C GLY A 47 -3.95 0.93 1.93
N PRO A 48 -4.86 1.89 1.67
CA PRO A 48 -4.50 3.29 1.44
C PRO A 48 -3.96 4.00 2.68
N LEU A 49 -4.22 3.46 3.87
CA LEU A 49 -3.66 3.98 5.12
C LEU A 49 -2.18 3.59 5.29
N GLY A 50 -1.65 2.67 4.47
CA GLY A 50 -0.28 2.19 4.54
C GLY A 50 -0.04 1.23 5.70
N ALA A 51 1.07 0.48 5.64
CA ALA A 51 1.54 -0.33 6.76
C ALA A 51 2.06 0.54 7.92
N HIS A 52 2.38 1.79 7.61
CA HIS A 52 2.76 2.88 8.50
C HIS A 52 2.35 4.20 7.81
N ASN A 53 1.92 5.21 8.56
CA ASN A 53 1.51 6.51 8.02
C ASN A 53 2.32 7.64 8.67
N TRP A 54 1.74 8.81 8.90
CA TRP A 54 2.42 9.99 9.42
C TRP A 54 2.88 9.88 10.89
N GLN A 55 2.45 8.86 11.62
CA GLN A 55 2.78 8.71 13.03
C GLN A 55 4.32 8.60 13.19
N PRO A 56 4.96 9.36 14.08
CA PRO A 56 6.43 9.30 14.19
C PRO A 56 6.94 7.91 14.58
N MET A 57 8.05 7.49 13.96
CA MET A 57 8.89 6.38 14.43
C MET A 57 10.06 6.91 15.27
N ALA A 58 10.71 6.04 16.04
CA ALA A 58 11.92 6.36 16.79
C ALA A 58 13.03 5.34 16.53
N PHE A 59 14.29 5.76 16.62
CA PHE A 59 15.45 4.87 16.49
C PHE A 59 16.32 4.96 17.75
N ASP A 60 16.68 3.80 18.29
CA ASP A 60 17.62 3.68 19.40
C ASP A 60 18.98 3.20 18.87
N PRO A 61 20.01 4.06 18.90
CA PRO A 61 21.34 3.72 18.37
C PRO A 61 22.10 2.71 19.23
N ASP A 62 21.76 2.55 20.51
CA ASP A 62 22.44 1.60 21.40
C ASP A 62 21.94 0.17 21.12
N LEU A 63 20.67 0.04 20.73
CA LEU A 63 20.04 -1.24 20.37
C LEU A 63 20.07 -1.54 18.88
N ASP A 64 20.38 -0.54 18.04
CA ASP A 64 20.28 -0.61 16.58
C ASP A 64 18.85 -0.99 16.10
N LEU A 65 17.84 -0.45 16.79
CA LEU A 65 16.43 -0.78 16.55
C LEU A 65 15.61 0.46 16.17
N ALA A 66 14.79 0.29 15.13
CA ALA A 66 13.74 1.23 14.76
C ALA A 66 12.37 0.76 15.30
N TYR A 67 11.67 1.63 16.00
CA TYR A 67 10.33 1.41 16.54
C TYR A 67 9.30 2.09 15.66
N ILE A 68 8.54 1.29 14.93
CA ILE A 68 7.58 1.75 13.92
C ILE A 68 6.15 1.45 14.40
N PRO A 69 5.27 2.47 14.51
CA PRO A 69 3.83 2.25 14.64
C PRO A 69 3.26 1.58 13.38
N ALA A 70 3.20 0.26 13.39
CA ALA A 70 2.71 -0.55 12.28
C ALA A 70 1.18 -0.76 12.37
N GLN A 71 0.54 -0.91 11.22
CA GLN A 71 -0.87 -1.26 11.10
C GLN A 71 -1.12 -2.17 9.90
N GLU A 72 -2.08 -3.08 10.02
CA GLU A 72 -2.42 -4.08 9.01
C GLU A 72 -3.88 -3.88 8.56
N ILE A 73 -4.10 -2.87 7.71
CA ILE A 73 -5.43 -2.49 7.27
C ILE A 73 -5.55 -2.76 5.76
N PRO A 74 -6.28 -3.81 5.34
CA PRO A 74 -6.47 -4.11 3.92
C PRO A 74 -7.47 -3.15 3.28
N GLN A 75 -7.45 -3.09 1.95
CA GLN A 75 -8.50 -2.45 1.16
C GLN A 75 -8.73 -3.22 -0.14
N ALA A 76 -10.00 -3.41 -0.49
CA ALA A 76 -10.38 -3.89 -1.80
C ALA A 76 -10.30 -2.74 -2.81
N TYR A 77 -9.51 -2.92 -3.86
CA TYR A 77 -9.40 -1.98 -4.97
C TYR A 77 -10.06 -2.57 -6.21
N ALA A 78 -10.93 -1.80 -6.85
CA ALA A 78 -11.45 -2.05 -8.18
C ALA A 78 -11.57 -0.72 -8.92
N GLU A 79 -11.58 -0.77 -10.24
CA GLU A 79 -11.92 0.38 -11.08
C GLU A 79 -13.38 0.80 -10.82
N ASP A 80 -13.65 2.10 -10.59
CA ASP A 80 -15.02 2.62 -10.55
C ASP A 80 -15.51 2.84 -11.99
N PRO A 81 -16.44 2.02 -12.52
CA PRO A 81 -16.93 2.15 -13.89
C PRO A 81 -17.72 3.45 -14.12
N ARG A 82 -18.05 4.19 -13.06
CA ARG A 82 -18.76 5.48 -13.11
C ARG A 82 -17.81 6.66 -12.95
N PHE A 83 -16.50 6.42 -12.95
CA PHE A 83 -15.52 7.46 -12.69
C PHE A 83 -15.57 8.56 -13.75
N PHE A 84 -15.64 9.79 -13.27
CA PHE A 84 -15.30 10.99 -14.00
C PHE A 84 -14.63 11.96 -13.02
N SER A 85 -13.67 12.74 -13.51
CA SER A 85 -12.95 13.68 -12.64
C SER A 85 -13.88 14.77 -12.14
N LYS A 86 -13.76 15.11 -10.86
CA LYS A 86 -14.47 16.21 -10.20
C LYS A 86 -13.45 17.11 -9.53
N GLU A 87 -13.60 18.43 -9.70
CA GLU A 87 -12.63 19.42 -9.22
C GLU A 87 -12.38 19.35 -7.70
N THR A 88 -13.38 18.95 -6.92
CA THR A 88 -13.36 18.99 -5.46
C THR A 88 -13.26 17.62 -4.79
N LYS A 89 -12.96 16.56 -5.55
CA LYS A 89 -12.91 15.19 -5.03
C LYS A 89 -11.56 14.53 -5.29
N TRP A 90 -11.31 13.49 -4.50
CA TRP A 90 -10.16 12.63 -4.69
C TRP A 90 -10.39 11.77 -5.94
N ASN A 91 -9.71 12.14 -7.03
CA ASN A 91 -9.90 11.55 -8.36
C ASN A 91 -9.05 10.27 -8.55
N THR A 92 -9.25 9.26 -7.70
CA THR A 92 -8.45 8.04 -7.70
C THR A 92 -8.87 7.01 -8.75
N GLY A 93 -10.09 7.13 -9.29
CA GLY A 93 -10.66 6.13 -10.21
C GLY A 93 -10.98 4.78 -9.54
N ALA A 94 -10.84 4.68 -8.22
CA ALA A 94 -11.06 3.45 -7.47
C ALA A 94 -12.44 3.42 -6.80
N ASP A 95 -13.14 2.29 -6.93
CA ASP A 95 -14.34 2.00 -6.16
C ASP A 95 -13.95 1.48 -4.77
N PHE A 96 -13.92 2.38 -3.79
CA PHE A 96 -13.62 2.03 -2.40
C PHE A 96 -14.74 1.24 -1.70
N ALA A 97 -15.89 0.99 -2.36
CA ALA A 97 -16.94 0.11 -1.88
C ALA A 97 -16.81 -1.33 -2.43
N ALA A 98 -15.81 -1.62 -3.27
CA ALA A 98 -15.65 -2.92 -3.92
C ALA A 98 -15.52 -4.12 -2.96
N GLY A 99 -15.13 -3.87 -1.70
CA GLY A 99 -15.02 -4.89 -0.64
C GLY A 99 -16.23 -4.96 0.30
N VAL A 100 -17.24 -4.10 0.11
CA VAL A 100 -18.43 -4.06 0.96
C VAL A 100 -19.48 -5.01 0.39
N PRO A 101 -19.94 -6.02 1.15
CA PRO A 101 -21.03 -6.88 0.70
C PRO A 101 -22.27 -6.04 0.36
N PRO A 102 -23.03 -6.40 -0.69
CA PRO A 102 -24.30 -5.73 -0.94
C PRO A 102 -25.18 -5.87 0.31
N VAL A 103 -25.73 -4.74 0.77
CA VAL A 103 -26.73 -4.76 1.84
C VAL A 103 -27.90 -5.58 1.31
N ALA A 104 -28.17 -6.72 1.93
CA ALA A 104 -29.35 -7.51 1.62
C ALA A 104 -30.57 -6.59 1.82
N THR A 105 -31.33 -6.34 0.76
CA THR A 105 -32.63 -5.70 0.89
C THR A 105 -33.53 -6.63 1.71
N PRO A 106 -34.28 -6.12 2.70
CA PRO A 106 -35.17 -6.93 3.53
C PRO A 106 -36.24 -7.66 2.71
#